data_AF-A0A165Z3J8-F1
#
_entry.id   AF-A0A165Z3J8-F1
#
_cell.length_a   1.000
_cell.length_b   1.000
_cell.length_c   1.000
_cell.angle_alpha   90.00
_cell.angle_beta   90.00
_cell.angle_gamma   90.00
#
_symmetry.space_group_name_H-M   'P 1'
#
loop_
_entity.id
_entity.type
_entity.pdbx_description
1 polymer ?
#
loop_
_entity_poly.entity_id
_entity_poly.type
_entity_poly.pdbx_seq_one_letter_code
_entity_poly.pdbx_strand_id
1 'polypeptide(L)' 'MEYSAVFLCPSGGIVRHEETQQVANVQVWEFDSMDDAVNQACLTLECTHLHKGVISKGEGKSGFMVVTNQELEAI' A
#
# COMPACT_ATOMS: atom_id res chain seq x y z
N MET A 1 11.60 9.95 3.45
CA MET A 1 10.38 10.13 2.64
C MET A 1 9.24 9.39 3.31
N GLU A 2 8.05 9.98 3.39
CA GLU A 2 6.89 9.34 4.04
C GLU A 2 6.17 8.39 3.07
N TYR A 3 5.93 7.15 3.53
CA TYR A 3 5.28 6.11 2.74
C TYR A 3 3.96 5.66 3.37
N SER A 4 2.99 5.37 2.51
CA SER A 4 1.68 4.84 2.83
C SER A 4 1.37 3.62 1.96
N ALA A 5 0.74 2.60 2.55
CA ALA A 5 0.29 1.41 1.85
C ALA A 5 -1.21 1.53 1.54
N VAL A 6 -1.55 1.75 0.27
CA VAL A 6 -2.91 1.85 -0.24
C VAL A 6 -3.51 0.47 -0.44
N PHE A 7 -4.72 0.22 0.06
CA PHE A 7 -5.44 -1.02 -0.14
C PHE A 7 -5.92 -1.17 -1.59
N LEU A 8 -5.63 -2.33 -2.16
CA LEU A 8 -6.07 -2.74 -3.48
C LEU A 8 -7.08 -3.89 -3.37
N CYS A 9 -8.18 -3.77 -4.11
CA CYS A 9 -9.11 -4.85 -4.35
C CYS A 9 -8.45 -5.95 -5.20
N PRO A 10 -8.90 -7.22 -5.09
CA PRO A 10 -8.45 -8.31 -5.96
C PRO A 10 -8.67 -8.04 -7.46
N SER A 11 -9.60 -7.14 -7.79
CA SER A 11 -9.88 -6.66 -9.15
C SER A 11 -8.90 -5.58 -9.65
N GLY A 12 -7.94 -5.14 -8.84
CA GLY A 12 -6.99 -4.06 -9.15
C GLY A 12 -7.51 -2.65 -8.88
N GLY A 13 -8.72 -2.51 -8.35
CA GLY A 13 -9.27 -1.21 -7.95
C GLY A 13 -8.69 -0.73 -6.61
N ILE A 14 -8.64 0.59 -6.41
CA ILE A 14 -8.28 1.19 -5.12
C ILE A 14 -9.49 1.12 -4.19
N VAL A 15 -9.28 0.63 -2.97
CA VAL A 15 -10.33 0.63 -1.95
C VAL A 15 -10.44 2.04 -1.38
N ARG A 16 -11.66 2.59 -1.35
CA ARG A 16 -11.97 3.86 -0.68
C ARG A 16 -12.99 3.59 0.43
N HIS A 17 -12.86 4.30 1.54
CA HIS A 17 -13.86 4.25 2.60
C HIS A 17 -15.16 4.89 2.11
N GLU A 18 -16.29 4.21 2.28
CA GLU A 18 -17.59 4.69 1.78
C GLU A 18 -18.01 6.01 2.44
N GLU A 19 -17.72 6.18 3.73
CA GLU A 19 -18.13 7.34 4.53
C GLU A 19 -17.25 8.58 4.30
N THR A 20 -15.92 8.40 4.26
CA THR A 20 -14.98 9.53 4.12
C THR A 20 -14.58 9.80 2.68
N GLN A 21 -14.89 8.87 1.75
CA GLN A 21 -14.42 8.88 0.37
C GLN A 21 -12.88 8.87 0.23
N GLN A 22 -12.16 8.72 1.34
CA GLN A 22 -10.70 8.70 1.35
C GLN A 22 -10.21 7.32 0.91
N VAL A 23 -9.08 7.34 0.21
CA VAL A 23 -8.34 6.12 -0.16
C VAL A 23 -8.01 5.38 1.13
N ALA A 24 -8.39 4.10 1.20
CA ALA A 24 -8.03 3.26 2.33
C ALA A 24 -6.52 3.03 2.27
N ASN A 25 -5.79 3.66 3.18
CA ASN A 25 -4.34 3.53 3.30
C ASN A 25 -3.94 3.23 4.75
N VAL A 26 -2.80 2.56 4.89
CA VAL A 26 -2.11 2.35 6.16
C VAL A 26 -0.81 3.14 6.11
N GLN A 27 -0.59 4.01 7.08
CA GLN A 27 0.67 4.74 7.18
C GLN A 27 1.79 3.76 7.53
N VAL A 28 2.84 3.71 6.69
CA VAL A 28 3.95 2.76 6.88
C VAL A 28 5.06 3.36 7.73
N TRP A 29 5.25 4.69 7.71
CA TRP A 29 6.33 5.52 8.28
C TRP A 29 7.27 6.13 7.23
N GLU A 30 8.27 6.86 7.74
CA GLU A 30 9.32 7.49 6.96
C GLU A 30 10.48 6.54 6.73
N PHE A 31 10.87 6.38 5.46
CA PHE A 31 12.03 5.58 5.06
C PHE A 31 12.87 6.35 4.05
N ASP A 32 14.14 5.98 3.93
CA ASP A 32 15.05 6.56 2.94
C ASP A 32 14.91 5.91 1.56
N SER A 33 14.47 4.64 1.52
CA SER A 33 14.23 3.88 0.29
C SER A 33 12.82 3.29 0.26
N MET A 34 12.24 3.22 -0.94
CA MET A 34 10.97 2.54 -1.17
C MET A 34 11.08 1.04 -0.84
N ASP A 35 12.22 0.41 -1.10
CA ASP A 35 12.42 -1.01 -0.79
C ASP A 35 12.38 -1.28 0.72
N ASP A 36 12.91 -0.36 1.54
CA ASP A 36 12.86 -0.48 3.00
C ASP A 36 11.43 -0.31 3.52
N ALA A 37 10.69 0.67 2.98
CA ALA A 37 9.28 0.87 3.28
C ALA A 37 8.43 -0.35 2.91
N VAL A 38 8.67 -0.91 1.72
CA VAL A 38 8.01 -2.12 1.25
C VAL A 38 8.32 -3.29 2.16
N ASN A 39 9.59 -3.52 2.51
CA ASN A 39 9.97 -4.61 3.41
C ASN A 39 9.29 -4.48 4.78
N GLN A 40 9.24 -3.28 5.37
CA GLN A 40 8.55 -3.06 6.64
C GLN A 40 7.03 -3.21 6.53
N ALA A 41 6.42 -2.71 5.47
CA ALA A 41 5.00 -2.93 5.19
C ALA A 41 4.72 -4.43 5.01
N CYS A 42 5.60 -5.16 4.33
CA CYS A 42 5.52 -6.60 4.11
C CYS A 42 5.51 -7.38 5.43
N LEU A 43 6.40 -7.01 6.36
CA LEU A 43 6.50 -7.61 7.70
C LEU A 43 5.25 -7.32 8.55
N THR A 44 4.73 -6.10 8.46
CA THR A 44 3.57 -5.67 9.26
C THR A 44 2.25 -6.24 8.74
N LEU A 45 2.12 -6.34 7.41
CA LEU A 45 0.90 -6.75 6.73
C LEU A 45 0.91 -8.23 6.32
N GLU A 46 1.94 -9.00 6.71
CA GLU A 46 2.11 -10.43 6.39
C GLU A 46 1.85 -10.73 4.90
N CYS A 47 2.47 -9.95 4.02
CA CYS A 47 2.29 -10.06 2.58
C CYS A 47 3.59 -10.44 1.88
N THR A 48 3.51 -10.63 0.57
CA THR A 48 4.66 -10.93 -0.29
C THR A 48 4.82 -9.81 -1.30
N HIS A 49 6.03 -9.24 -1.40
CA HIS A 49 6.36 -8.27 -2.43
C HIS A 49 6.25 -8.92 -3.80
N LEU A 50 5.41 -8.33 -4.66
CA LEU A 50 5.23 -8.80 -6.02
C LEU A 50 6.17 -8.03 -6.96
N HIS A 51 5.97 -6.71 -7.10
CA HIS A 51 6.72 -5.88 -8.03
C HIS A 51 6.46 -4.37 -7.81
N LYS A 52 7.49 -3.51 -7.95
CA LYS A 52 7.37 -2.03 -7.92
C LYS A 52 6.50 -1.47 -6.79
N GLY A 53 6.77 -1.85 -5.54
CA GLY A 53 6.01 -1.39 -4.38
C GLY A 53 4.62 -2.04 -4.19
N VAL A 54 4.19 -2.91 -5.10
CA VAL A 54 2.96 -3.70 -4.92
C VAL A 54 3.27 -4.93 -4.07
N ILE A 55 2.50 -5.08 -3.00
CA ILE A 55 2.58 -6.18 -2.04
C ILE A 55 1.24 -6.89 -2.01
N SER A 56 1.21 -8.21 -2.08
CA SER A 56 -0.05 -8.97 -2.07
C SER A 56 -0.08 -9.95 -0.90
N LYS A 57 -1.25 -10.10 -0.27
CA LYS A 57 -1.49 -11.12 0.77
C LYS A 57 -1.65 -12.55 0.22
N GLY A 58 -1.52 -12.73 -1.10
CA GLY A 58 -1.59 -14.03 -1.77
C GLY A 58 -2.58 -14.06 -2.93
N GLU A 59 -2.56 -15.15 -3.69
CA GLU A 59 -3.41 -15.34 -4.88
C GLU A 59 -4.91 -15.25 -4.52
N GLY A 60 -5.66 -14.39 -5.21
CA GLY A 60 -7.09 -14.17 -4.97
C GLY A 60 -7.43 -13.30 -3.75
N LYS A 61 -6.43 -12.77 -3.02
CA LYS A 61 -6.62 -11.87 -1.87
C LYS A 61 -6.35 -10.41 -2.25
N SER A 62 -6.83 -9.50 -1.41
CA SER A 62 -6.53 -8.07 -1.53
C SER A 62 -5.03 -7.81 -1.44
N GLY A 63 -4.60 -6.74 -2.08
CA GLY A 63 -3.22 -6.29 -2.09
C GLY A 63 -3.06 -4.93 -1.43
N PHE A 64 -1.82 -4.48 -1.41
CA PHE A 64 -1.40 -3.18 -0.96
C PHE A 64 -0.43 -2.59 -1.99
N MET A 65 -0.48 -1.29 -2.20
CA MET A 65 0.50 -0.57 -2.99
C MET A 65 1.18 0.45 -2.11
N VAL A 66 2.48 0.31 -1.92
CA VAL A 66 3.28 1.31 -1.21
C VAL A 66 3.50 2.49 -2.14
N VAL A 67 3.00 3.64 -1.73
CA VAL A 67 3.11 4.92 -2.41
C VAL A 67 3.69 5.94 -1.45
N THR A 68 4.28 6.99 -1.98
CA THR A 68 4.64 8.15 -1.18
C THR A 68 3.40 8.95 -0.80
N ASN A 69 3.48 9.75 0.26
CA ASN A 69 2.37 10.63 0.64
C ASN A 69 1.99 11.61 -0.50
N GLN A 70 2.98 12.06 -1.26
CA GLN A 70 2.78 12.93 -2.43
C GLN A 70 2.01 12.24 -3.57
N GLU A 71 2.24 10.95 -3.80
CA GLU A 71 1.47 10.14 -4.75
C GLU A 71 0.06 9.84 -4.22
N LEU A 72 -0.10 9.65 -2.91
CA LEU A 72 -1.41 9.44 -2.29
C LEU A 72 -2.33 10.65 -2.49
N GLU A 73 -1.80 11.86 -2.36
CA GLU A 73 -2.55 13.10 -2.64
C GLU A 73 -2.92 13.27 -4.12
N ALA A 74 -2.21 12.59 -5.02
CA ALA A 74 -2.46 12.65 -6.46
C ALA A 74 -3.53 11.64 -6.95
N ILE A 75 -4.05 10.77 -6.08
CA ILE A 75 -5.05 9.71 -6.35
C ILE A 75 -6.46 10.15 -5.95
#